data_AF-A0AAR2J740-F1
#
_entry.id   AF-A0AAR2J740-F1
#
_cell.length_a   1.000
_cell.length_b   1.000
_cell.length_c   1.000
_cell.angle_alpha   90.00
_cell.angle_beta   90.00
_cell.angle_gamma   90.00
#
_symmetry.space_group_name_H-M   'P 1'
#
loop_
_entity.id
_entity.type
_entity.pdbx_description
1 polymer ?
#
loop_
_entity_poly.entity_id
_entity_poly.type
_entity_poly.pdbx_seq_one_letter_code
_entity_poly.pdbx_strand_id
1 'polypeptide(L)'
;CLGTSVRSCLQCDRTIRYMHEDFLSSVKGITVQDQMDLKGIIEHAYTTYQDTSMQLRGVIDPTTLYQVQTEYQSEFRRHWQEHRTDPIQWDMIKIVEKGRRILRKHLERFVAEGLCPNKCGLLFQSVMNCSTCQYGLFTCLSARPTRHCGVYQLEGEEGGQVVLDCFLSWHSLIVGQADYHYFWKPEARN
;
A
#
# COMPACT_ATOMS: atom_id res chain seq x y z
N CYS A 1 20.63 -21.78 10.51
CA CYS A 1 20.15 -21.15 9.28
C CYS A 1 19.05 -20.16 9.63
N LEU A 2 19.35 -18.86 9.69
CA LEU A 2 18.33 -17.81 9.81
C LEU A 2 17.68 -17.67 8.43
N GLY A 3 16.66 -18.48 8.16
CA GLY A 3 15.81 -18.25 7.01
C GLY A 3 15.16 -16.89 7.21
N THR A 4 15.54 -15.91 6.39
CA THR A 4 14.78 -14.67 6.27
C THR A 4 13.38 -15.07 5.82
N SER A 5 12.46 -15.23 6.77
CA SER A 5 11.05 -15.42 6.49
C SER A 5 10.61 -14.17 5.76
N VAL A 6 10.55 -14.27 4.43
CA VAL A 6 10.05 -13.22 3.55
C VAL A 6 8.59 -13.02 3.93
N ARG A 7 8.23 -11.77 4.24
CA ARG A 7 6.87 -11.43 4.67
C ARG A 7 6.06 -10.93 3.48
N SER A 8 4.74 -10.99 3.62
CA SER A 8 3.79 -10.26 2.78
C SER A 8 3.47 -8.89 3.37
N CYS A 9 2.91 -7.98 2.57
CA CYS A 9 2.54 -6.65 3.06
C CYS A 9 1.58 -6.74 4.27
N LEU A 10 0.62 -7.68 4.22
CA LEU A 10 -0.33 -7.92 5.31
C LEU A 10 0.31 -8.50 6.58
N GLN A 11 1.39 -9.28 6.45
CA GLN A 11 2.10 -9.86 7.60
C GLN A 11 3.08 -8.90 8.28
N CYS A 12 3.39 -7.77 7.64
CA CYS A 12 4.15 -6.71 8.26
C CYS A 12 3.36 -5.99 9.35
N ASP A 13 2.03 -6.05 9.25
CA ASP A 13 1.16 -5.51 10.27
C ASP A 13 0.90 -6.52 11.39
N ARG A 14 1.07 -6.05 12.63
CA ARG A 14 0.87 -6.89 13.81
C ARG A 14 -0.61 -7.20 14.05
N THR A 15 -1.51 -6.29 13.67
CA THR A 15 -2.95 -6.42 13.91
C THR A 15 -3.53 -7.62 13.17
N ILE A 16 -3.10 -7.88 11.94
CA ILE A 16 -3.56 -9.05 11.17
C ILE A 16 -3.05 -10.36 11.76
N ARG A 17 -1.78 -10.39 12.20
CA ARG A 17 -1.21 -11.58 12.86
C ARG A 17 -1.95 -11.87 14.17
N TYR A 18 -2.13 -10.87 15.01
CA TYR A 18 -2.86 -11.00 16.27
C TYR A 18 -4.32 -11.37 16.03
N MET A 19 -4.99 -10.82 15.02
CA MET A 19 -6.34 -11.23 14.67
C MET A 19 -6.44 -12.74 14.39
N HIS A 20 -5.50 -13.30 13.63
CA HIS A 20 -5.48 -14.75 13.37
C HIS A 20 -5.08 -15.57 14.60
N GLU A 21 -4.12 -15.10 15.41
CA GLU A 21 -3.68 -15.79 16.64
C GLU A 21 -4.76 -15.79 17.73
N ASP A 22 -5.39 -14.65 17.97
CA ASP A 22 -6.52 -14.48 18.90
C ASP A 22 -7.71 -15.32 18.47
N PHE A 23 -7.96 -15.40 17.17
CA PHE A 23 -8.97 -16.29 16.61
C PHE A 23 -8.68 -17.75 16.94
N LEU A 24 -7.47 -18.24 16.64
CA LEU A 24 -7.11 -19.65 16.88
C LEU A 24 -7.24 -20.00 18.37
N SER A 25 -6.96 -19.04 19.25
CA SER A 25 -7.04 -19.18 20.70
C SER A 25 -8.47 -19.09 21.26
N SER A 26 -9.37 -18.38 20.57
CA SER A 26 -10.74 -18.11 21.06
C SER A 26 -11.79 -19.09 20.54
N VAL A 27 -11.51 -19.81 19.46
CA VAL A 27 -12.44 -20.82 18.93
C VAL A 27 -12.57 -21.98 19.94
N LYS A 28 -13.77 -22.13 20.50
CA LYS A 28 -14.14 -23.24 21.41
C LYS A 28 -14.71 -24.42 20.64
N GLY A 29 -14.58 -25.62 21.21
CA GLY A 29 -15.23 -26.84 20.70
C GLY A 29 -14.56 -27.47 19.48
N ILE A 30 -13.29 -27.12 19.22
CA ILE A 30 -12.48 -27.72 18.16
C ILE A 30 -11.40 -28.62 18.75
N THR A 31 -10.99 -29.64 18.00
CA THR A 31 -9.93 -30.55 18.42
C THR A 31 -8.55 -29.92 18.25
N VAL A 32 -7.52 -30.54 18.85
CA VAL A 32 -6.12 -30.13 18.62
C VAL A 32 -5.75 -30.29 17.14
N GLN A 33 -6.28 -31.31 16.47
CA GLN A 33 -6.05 -31.52 15.05
C GLN A 33 -6.64 -30.37 14.21
N ASP A 34 -7.87 -29.95 14.51
CA ASP A 34 -8.50 -28.82 13.83
C ASP A 34 -7.69 -27.53 14.00
N GLN A 35 -7.13 -27.29 15.19
CA GLN A 35 -6.26 -26.14 15.43
C GLN A 35 -4.98 -26.20 14.57
N MET A 36 -4.37 -27.38 14.42
CA MET A 36 -3.21 -27.58 13.57
C MET A 36 -3.55 -27.34 12.10
N ASP A 37 -4.69 -27.83 11.64
CA ASP A 37 -5.15 -27.67 10.25
C ASP A 37 -5.44 -26.19 9.93
N LEU A 38 -6.15 -25.50 10.82
CA LEU A 38 -6.45 -24.07 10.68
C LEU A 38 -5.17 -23.23 10.64
N LYS A 39 -4.20 -23.55 11.50
CA LYS A 39 -2.89 -22.89 11.49
C LYS A 39 -2.18 -23.14 10.15
N GLY A 40 -2.19 -24.37 9.65
CA GLY A 40 -1.62 -24.71 8.34
C GLY A 40 -2.27 -23.93 7.19
N ILE A 41 -3.59 -23.74 7.22
CA ILE A 41 -4.33 -22.93 6.24
C ILE A 41 -3.86 -21.47 6.28
N ILE A 42 -3.74 -20.88 7.47
CA ILE A 42 -3.28 -19.49 7.64
C ILE A 42 -1.84 -19.31 7.17
N GLU A 43 -0.95 -20.26 7.52
CA GLU A 43 0.45 -20.24 7.07
C GLU A 43 0.56 -20.36 5.55
N HIS A 44 -0.25 -21.22 4.93
CA HIS A 44 -0.31 -21.30 3.47
C HIS A 44 -0.84 -20.00 2.85
N ALA A 45 -1.89 -19.41 3.43
CA ALA A 45 -2.44 -18.15 2.95
C ALA A 45 -1.38 -17.04 2.93
N TYR A 46 -0.54 -16.96 3.97
CA TYR A 46 0.56 -15.99 4.01
C TYR A 46 1.56 -16.13 2.87
N THR A 47 1.89 -17.35 2.45
CA THR A 47 2.71 -17.58 1.25
C THR A 47 2.03 -17.00 0.01
N THR A 48 0.72 -17.22 -0.14
CA THR A 48 -0.02 -16.65 -1.29
C THR A 48 -0.11 -15.12 -1.25
N TYR A 49 -0.18 -14.52 -0.05
CA TYR A 49 -0.17 -13.07 0.12
C TYR A 49 1.21 -12.50 -0.25
N GLN A 50 2.27 -13.23 0.08
CA GLN A 50 3.63 -12.87 -0.27
C GLN A 50 3.79 -12.87 -1.79
N ASP A 51 3.37 -13.95 -2.45
CA ASP A 51 3.42 -14.05 -3.92
C ASP A 51 2.65 -12.91 -4.59
N THR A 52 1.43 -12.63 -4.09
CA THR A 52 0.60 -11.51 -4.58
C THR A 52 1.32 -10.16 -4.40
N SER A 53 1.95 -9.96 -3.24
CA SER A 53 2.71 -8.73 -2.94
C SER A 53 3.88 -8.57 -3.91
N MET A 54 4.65 -9.63 -4.14
CA MET A 54 5.83 -9.60 -5.01
C MET A 54 5.47 -9.44 -6.49
N GLN A 55 4.38 -10.07 -6.94
CA GLN A 55 3.85 -9.87 -8.30
C GLN A 55 3.45 -8.41 -8.53
N LEU A 56 3.00 -7.71 -7.48
CA LEU A 56 2.57 -6.31 -7.51
C LEU A 56 3.62 -5.39 -6.88
N ARG A 57 4.85 -5.44 -7.40
CA ARG A 57 6.01 -4.58 -7.05
C ARG A 57 6.64 -4.78 -5.67
N GLY A 58 6.02 -5.52 -4.75
CA GLY A 58 6.59 -5.84 -3.44
C GLY A 58 6.68 -4.66 -2.47
N VAL A 59 5.99 -3.56 -2.77
CA VAL A 59 5.95 -2.34 -1.96
C VAL A 59 4.52 -1.83 -1.80
N ILE A 60 4.25 -1.14 -0.70
CA ILE A 60 2.93 -0.53 -0.42
C ILE A 60 3.11 0.75 0.39
N ASP A 61 2.33 1.79 0.13
CA ASP A 61 2.35 3.00 0.97
C ASP A 61 1.55 2.79 2.27
N PRO A 62 1.77 3.60 3.32
CA PRO A 62 1.05 3.46 4.59
C PRO A 62 -0.48 3.56 4.45
N THR A 63 -0.98 4.39 3.53
CA THR A 63 -2.41 4.63 3.37
C THR A 63 -3.10 3.40 2.79
N THR A 64 -2.55 2.85 1.70
CA THR A 64 -3.11 1.63 1.09
C THR A 64 -3.01 0.46 2.07
N LEU A 65 -1.89 0.33 2.80
CA LEU A 65 -1.73 -0.71 3.81
C LEU A 65 -2.83 -0.65 4.87
N TYR A 66 -3.13 0.55 5.41
CA TYR A 66 -4.22 0.74 6.37
C TYR A 66 -5.59 0.38 5.79
N GLN A 67 -5.86 0.73 4.52
CA GLN A 67 -7.11 0.40 3.85
C GLN A 67 -7.29 -1.12 3.70
N VAL A 68 -6.24 -1.84 3.25
CA VAL A 68 -6.28 -3.31 3.11
C VAL A 68 -6.57 -3.96 4.45
N GLN A 69 -5.88 -3.53 5.51
CA GLN A 69 -6.06 -4.07 6.85
C GLN A 69 -7.49 -3.86 7.36
N THR A 70 -7.98 -2.64 7.25
CA THR A 70 -9.30 -2.27 7.75
C THR A 70 -10.41 -3.05 7.02
N GLU A 71 -10.33 -3.15 5.69
CA GLU A 71 -11.28 -3.92 4.89
C GLU A 71 -11.21 -5.42 5.25
N TYR A 72 -10.01 -5.98 5.36
CA TYR A 72 -9.86 -7.40 5.69
C TYR A 72 -10.34 -7.73 7.10
N GLN A 73 -9.98 -6.92 8.12
CA GLN A 73 -10.45 -7.12 9.49
C GLN A 73 -11.98 -7.05 9.59
N SER A 74 -12.59 -6.08 8.91
CA SER A 74 -14.05 -5.94 8.87
C SER A 74 -14.70 -7.19 8.27
N GLU A 75 -14.21 -7.66 7.12
CA GLU A 75 -14.72 -8.85 6.44
C GLU A 75 -14.50 -10.12 7.28
N PHE A 76 -13.34 -10.24 7.94
CA PHE A 76 -13.04 -11.38 8.81
C PHE A 76 -14.00 -11.45 9.99
N ARG A 77 -14.21 -10.33 10.69
CA ARG A 77 -15.16 -10.25 11.82
C ARG A 77 -16.59 -10.57 11.37
N ARG A 78 -17.03 -9.98 10.26
CA ARG A 78 -18.37 -10.22 9.70
C ARG A 78 -18.58 -11.70 9.36
N HIS A 79 -17.64 -12.29 8.63
CA HIS A 79 -17.73 -13.70 8.23
C HIS A 79 -17.81 -14.65 9.42
N TRP A 80 -17.11 -14.34 10.51
CA TRP A 80 -17.09 -15.21 11.69
C TRP A 80 -18.23 -14.97 12.69
N GLN A 81 -18.96 -13.86 12.56
CA GLN A 81 -20.17 -13.59 13.34
C GLN A 81 -21.42 -14.23 12.71
N GLU A 82 -21.36 -14.59 11.42
CA GLU A 82 -22.45 -15.26 10.71
C GLU A 82 -22.60 -16.73 11.15
N HIS A 83 -23.82 -17.29 11.02
CA HIS A 83 -24.08 -18.69 11.38
C HIS A 83 -23.28 -19.62 10.46
N ARG A 84 -22.48 -20.51 11.06
CA ARG A 84 -21.66 -21.46 10.31
C ARG A 84 -22.53 -22.54 9.68
N THR A 85 -22.47 -22.66 8.36
CA THR A 85 -23.09 -23.74 7.60
C THR A 85 -22.08 -24.77 7.12
N ASP A 86 -20.81 -24.38 6.97
CA ASP A 86 -19.75 -25.22 6.42
C ASP A 86 -18.78 -25.73 7.51
N PRO A 87 -17.95 -26.73 7.19
CA PRO A 87 -16.86 -27.14 8.08
C PRO A 87 -15.90 -25.98 8.33
N ILE A 88 -15.40 -25.88 9.56
CA ILE A 88 -14.58 -24.75 10.03
C ILE A 88 -13.34 -24.47 9.16
N GLN A 89 -12.73 -25.53 8.62
CA GLN A 89 -11.58 -25.45 7.72
C GLN A 89 -11.96 -24.75 6.40
N TRP A 90 -13.13 -25.05 5.85
CA TRP A 90 -13.62 -24.42 4.62
C TRP A 90 -13.94 -22.95 4.82
N ASP A 91 -14.55 -22.58 5.94
CA ASP A 91 -14.77 -21.17 6.28
C ASP A 91 -13.44 -20.41 6.43
N MET A 92 -12.45 -21.02 7.07
CA MET A 92 -11.11 -20.44 7.17
C MET A 92 -10.47 -20.24 5.78
N ILE A 93 -10.53 -21.25 4.90
CA ILE A 93 -10.02 -21.14 3.52
C ILE A 93 -10.73 -20.01 2.77
N LYS A 94 -12.06 -19.90 2.91
CA LYS A 94 -12.84 -18.84 2.25
C LYS A 94 -12.41 -17.44 2.71
N ILE A 95 -12.25 -17.23 4.02
CA ILE A 95 -11.96 -15.90 4.54
C ILE A 95 -10.51 -15.47 4.27
N VAL A 96 -9.54 -16.38 4.39
CA VAL A 96 -8.14 -16.05 4.06
C VAL A 96 -7.95 -15.84 2.55
N GLU A 97 -8.68 -16.58 1.70
CA GLU A 97 -8.72 -16.32 0.26
C GLU A 97 -9.34 -14.96 -0.06
N LYS A 98 -10.41 -14.56 0.67
CA LYS A 98 -10.97 -13.21 0.58
C LYS A 98 -9.93 -12.14 0.96
N GLY A 99 -9.13 -12.38 2.00
CA GLY A 99 -7.99 -11.53 2.37
C GLY A 99 -6.98 -11.34 1.24
N ARG A 100 -6.63 -12.42 0.51
CA ARG A 100 -5.77 -12.33 -0.68
C ARG A 100 -6.36 -11.42 -1.75
N ARG A 101 -7.66 -11.56 -2.03
CA ARG A 101 -8.36 -10.78 -3.05
C ARG A 101 -8.43 -9.30 -2.68
N ILE A 102 -8.66 -8.98 -1.41
CA ILE A 102 -8.65 -7.61 -0.90
C ILE A 102 -7.24 -7.02 -1.08
N LEU A 103 -6.20 -7.72 -0.64
CA LEU A 103 -4.80 -7.31 -0.85
C LEU A 103 -4.51 -7.03 -2.32
N ARG A 104 -4.85 -7.97 -3.20
CA ARG A 104 -4.63 -7.84 -4.65
C ARG A 104 -5.31 -6.62 -5.24
N LYS A 105 -6.60 -6.42 -4.95
CA LYS A 105 -7.39 -5.27 -5.42
C LYS A 105 -6.75 -3.93 -5.06
N HIS A 106 -6.33 -3.78 -3.80
CA HIS A 106 -5.71 -2.55 -3.31
C HIS A 106 -4.30 -2.34 -3.88
N LEU A 107 -3.51 -3.39 -3.99
CA LEU A 107 -2.18 -3.33 -4.61
C LEU A 107 -2.26 -3.02 -6.12
N GLU A 108 -3.20 -3.61 -6.85
CA GLU A 108 -3.41 -3.31 -8.27
C GLU A 108 -3.73 -1.82 -8.47
N ARG A 109 -4.61 -1.26 -7.65
CA ARG A 109 -4.93 0.17 -7.68
C ARG A 109 -3.74 1.03 -7.28
N PHE A 110 -3.03 0.67 -6.20
CA PHE A 110 -1.84 1.38 -5.77
C PHE A 110 -0.76 1.40 -6.85
N VAL A 111 -0.46 0.26 -7.48
CA VAL A 111 0.54 0.19 -8.55
C VAL A 111 0.14 1.00 -9.77
N ALA A 112 -1.16 1.06 -10.09
CA ALA A 112 -1.66 1.80 -11.25
C ALA A 112 -1.73 3.32 -11.03
N GLU A 113 -2.16 3.77 -9.83
CA GLU A 113 -2.54 5.16 -9.57
C GLU A 113 -1.70 5.81 -8.47
N GLY A 114 -1.27 5.04 -7.48
CA GLY A 114 -0.66 5.54 -6.24
C GLY A 114 0.87 5.49 -6.20
N LEU A 115 1.49 4.53 -6.90
CA LEU A 115 2.94 4.36 -6.95
C LEU A 115 3.52 5.22 -8.07
N CYS A 116 4.40 6.16 -7.71
CA CYS A 116 5.05 7.06 -8.66
C CYS A 116 4.07 7.82 -9.58
N PRO A 117 3.13 8.62 -9.01
CA PRO A 117 2.16 9.38 -9.80
C PRO A 117 2.80 10.57 -10.55
N ASN A 118 4.06 10.89 -10.30
CA ASN A 118 4.74 12.02 -10.90
C ASN A 118 4.98 11.81 -12.41
N LYS A 119 4.35 12.66 -13.23
CA LYS A 119 4.53 12.64 -14.69
C LYS A 119 5.82 13.35 -15.15
N CYS A 120 6.45 14.11 -14.25
CA CYS A 120 7.68 14.87 -14.48
C CYS A 120 8.46 14.95 -13.16
N GLY A 121 9.70 15.45 -13.22
CA GLY A 121 10.51 15.66 -12.03
C GLY A 121 10.89 14.36 -11.30
N LEU A 122 11.22 14.52 -10.02
CA LEU A 122 11.68 13.46 -9.13
C LEU A 122 10.81 13.45 -7.87
N LEU A 123 10.26 12.29 -7.53
CA LEU A 123 9.49 12.08 -6.31
C LEU A 123 10.17 11.01 -5.45
N PHE A 124 10.28 11.28 -4.15
CA PHE A 124 10.64 10.29 -3.15
C PHE A 124 9.40 9.94 -2.35
N GLN A 125 8.81 8.77 -2.63
CA GLN A 125 7.57 8.33 -2.00
C GLN A 125 7.89 7.40 -0.82
N SER A 126 7.28 7.62 0.34
CA SER A 126 7.42 6.71 1.48
C SER A 126 6.61 5.44 1.26
N VAL A 127 7.27 4.30 1.22
CA VAL A 127 6.65 2.98 1.07
C VAL A 127 7.24 1.98 2.07
N MET A 128 6.49 0.94 2.39
CA MET A 128 6.97 -0.23 3.10
C MET A 128 7.38 -1.30 2.11
N ASN A 129 8.58 -1.87 2.28
CA ASN A 129 8.98 -3.08 1.59
C ASN A 129 8.29 -4.28 2.25
N CYS A 130 7.51 -5.02 1.48
CA CYS A 130 6.69 -6.10 2.03
C CYS A 130 7.52 -7.31 2.46
N SER A 131 8.69 -7.54 1.86
CA SER A 131 9.60 -8.63 2.25
C SER A 131 10.24 -8.40 3.61
N THR A 132 10.67 -7.16 3.88
CA THR A 132 11.45 -6.79 5.08
C THR A 132 10.61 -6.11 6.16
N CYS A 133 9.40 -5.64 5.83
CA CYS A 133 8.54 -4.81 6.68
C CYS A 133 9.20 -3.51 7.15
N GLN A 134 10.14 -2.99 6.36
CA GLN A 134 10.81 -1.73 6.64
C GLN A 134 10.25 -0.64 5.75
N TYR A 135 10.02 0.53 6.35
CA TYR A 135 9.70 1.74 5.60
C TYR A 135 10.97 2.33 4.99
N GLY A 136 10.84 2.86 3.79
CA GLY A 136 11.92 3.51 3.07
C GLY A 136 11.38 4.43 1.99
N LEU A 137 12.29 5.19 1.38
CA LEU A 137 11.97 6.06 0.26
C LEU A 137 12.10 5.29 -1.05
N PHE A 138 11.01 5.26 -1.83
CA PHE A 138 10.99 4.77 -3.19
C PHE A 138 11.24 5.93 -4.15
N THR A 139 12.28 5.80 -4.96
CA THR A 139 12.68 6.83 -5.92
C THR A 139 11.89 6.67 -7.21
N CYS A 140 11.05 7.66 -7.50
CA CYS A 140 10.21 7.72 -8.70
C CYS A 140 10.80 8.67 -9.73
N LEU A 141 11.45 8.10 -10.74
CA LEU A 141 11.95 8.85 -11.91
C LEU A 141 10.85 8.93 -12.95
N SER A 142 10.52 10.15 -13.40
CA SER A 142 9.63 10.31 -14.55
C SER A 142 10.30 9.74 -15.82
N ALA A 143 9.48 9.15 -16.69
CA ALA A 143 9.89 8.72 -18.03
C ALA A 143 10.36 9.90 -18.91
N ARG A 144 10.04 11.15 -18.56
CA ARG A 144 10.56 12.34 -19.23
C ARG A 144 11.92 12.71 -18.62
N PRO A 145 13.00 12.78 -19.42
CA PRO A 145 14.36 12.96 -18.93
C PRO A 145 14.63 14.33 -18.29
N THR A 146 13.70 15.29 -18.41
CA THR A 146 13.87 16.64 -17.88
C THR A 146 13.30 16.76 -16.48
N ARG A 147 14.09 17.30 -15.54
CA ARG A 147 13.60 17.84 -14.25
C ARG A 147 12.54 18.95 -14.44
N HIS A 148 12.43 19.49 -15.64
CA HIS A 148 11.46 20.51 -16.01
C HIS A 148 10.08 19.89 -16.27
N CYS A 149 9.07 20.39 -15.55
CA CYS A 149 7.68 19.94 -15.66
C CYS A 149 6.87 20.64 -16.76
N GLY A 150 7.46 21.59 -17.47
CA GLY A 150 6.83 22.33 -18.56
C GLY A 150 7.10 23.83 -18.48
N VAL A 151 6.49 24.56 -19.40
CA VAL A 151 6.44 26.02 -19.41
C VAL A 151 4.97 26.42 -19.40
N TYR A 152 4.60 27.34 -18.53
CA TYR A 152 3.23 27.82 -18.37
C TYR A 152 3.18 29.29 -18.79
N GLN A 153 2.35 29.62 -19.77
CA GLN A 153 2.08 31.00 -20.15
C GLN A 153 1.02 31.56 -19.19
N LEU A 154 1.29 32.75 -18.66
CA LEU A 154 0.40 33.46 -17.75
C LEU A 154 0.10 34.82 -18.35
N GLU A 155 -1.18 35.14 -18.42
CA GLU A 155 -1.68 36.43 -18.86
C GLU A 155 -2.26 37.14 -17.65
N GLY A 156 -2.00 38.43 -17.52
CA GLY A 156 -2.48 39.26 -16.44
C GLY A 156 -2.82 40.65 -16.94
N GLU A 157 -3.92 41.20 -16.44
CA GLU A 157 -4.31 42.58 -16.74
C GLU A 157 -3.45 43.58 -15.98
N GLU A 158 -3.25 44.77 -16.57
CA GLU A 158 -2.51 45.84 -15.94
C GLU A 158 -3.21 46.31 -14.65
N GLY A 159 -2.47 46.35 -13.54
CA GLY A 159 -3.03 46.61 -12.21
C GLY A 159 -3.69 45.39 -11.54
N GLY A 160 -3.75 44.25 -12.23
CA GLY A 160 -4.22 42.98 -11.69
C GLY A 160 -3.14 42.20 -10.93
N GLN A 161 -3.50 40.99 -10.49
CA GLN A 161 -2.60 40.05 -9.82
C GLN A 161 -2.36 38.81 -10.69
N VAL A 162 -1.10 38.38 -10.77
CA VAL A 162 -0.72 37.10 -11.39
C VAL A 162 -0.16 36.18 -10.30
N VAL A 163 -0.61 34.92 -10.29
CA VAL A 163 -0.15 33.91 -9.34
C VAL A 163 0.70 32.87 -10.08
N LEU A 164 1.92 32.65 -9.60
CA LEU A 164 2.81 31.62 -10.09
C LEU A 164 2.59 30.33 -9.28
N ASP A 165 1.83 29.39 -9.82
CA ASP A 165 1.58 28.11 -9.15
C ASP A 165 2.60 27.04 -9.56
N CYS A 166 3.46 26.65 -8.61
CA CYS A 166 4.42 25.55 -8.78
C CYS A 166 3.93 24.25 -8.14
N PHE A 167 2.74 24.24 -7.53
CA PHE A 167 2.19 23.07 -6.90
C PHE A 167 1.70 22.05 -7.94
N LEU A 168 2.11 20.80 -7.78
CA LEU A 168 1.61 19.66 -8.55
C LEU A 168 0.93 18.71 -7.58
N SER A 169 -0.11 18.00 -8.03
CA SER A 169 -0.91 17.13 -7.16
C SER A 169 -0.07 16.12 -6.37
N TRP A 170 1.00 15.59 -6.98
CA TRP A 170 1.92 14.63 -6.35
C TRP A 170 2.90 15.26 -5.34
N HIS A 171 3.01 16.60 -5.26
CA HIS A 171 3.80 17.27 -4.21
C HIS A 171 3.22 17.04 -2.82
N SER A 172 1.89 16.82 -2.71
CA SER A 172 1.23 16.45 -1.45
C SER A 172 1.76 15.14 -0.83
N LEU A 173 2.44 14.31 -1.62
CA LEU A 173 2.97 13.01 -1.20
C LEU A 173 4.42 13.08 -0.73
N ILE A 174 5.06 14.26 -0.80
CA ILE A 174 6.44 14.46 -0.35
C ILE A 174 6.48 14.37 1.17
N VAL A 175 7.45 13.62 1.70
CA VAL A 175 7.70 13.55 3.13
C VAL A 175 8.45 14.79 3.58
N GLY A 176 7.84 15.60 4.44
CA GLY A 176 8.43 16.81 5.02
C GLY A 176 7.90 18.09 4.38
N GLN A 177 8.58 19.21 4.65
CA GLN A 177 8.22 20.51 4.10
C GLN A 177 8.91 20.70 2.75
N ALA A 178 8.12 20.91 1.70
CA ALA A 178 8.63 21.30 0.39
C ALA A 178 8.69 22.82 0.32
N ASP A 179 9.89 23.37 0.11
CA ASP A 179 10.09 24.79 -0.09
C ASP A 179 10.07 25.11 -1.59
N TYR A 180 9.22 26.06 -1.98
CA TYR A 180 9.13 26.54 -3.35
C TYR A 180 9.99 27.80 -3.52
N HIS A 181 10.91 27.75 -4.47
CA HIS A 181 11.79 28.87 -4.79
C HIS A 181 11.48 29.41 -6.19
N TYR A 182 11.17 30.70 -6.27
CA TYR A 182 10.89 31.40 -7.51
C TYR A 182 12.07 32.30 -7.88
N PHE A 183 12.51 32.20 -9.13
CA PHE A 183 13.62 32.99 -9.66
C PHE A 183 13.14 33.79 -10.87
N TRP A 184 13.54 35.05 -10.93
CA TRP A 184 13.31 35.88 -12.11
C TRP A 184 14.51 35.80 -13.04
N LYS A 185 14.26 35.55 -14.32
CA LYS A 185 15.27 35.60 -15.37
C LYS A 185 14.75 36.53 -16.48
N PRO A 186 15.35 37.70 -16.69
CA PRO A 186 15.02 38.53 -17.84
C PRO A 186 15.42 37.79 -19.11
N GLU A 187 14.59 37.88 -20.15
CA GLU A 187 15.03 37.48 -21.49
C GLU A 187 16.24 38.34 -21.88
N ALA A 188 17.30 37.69 -22.37
CA ALA A 188 18.45 38.40 -22.88
C ALA A 188 17.99 39.24 -24.08
N ARG A 189 17.96 40.57 -23.90
CA ARG A 189 17.81 41.50 -25.02
C ARG A 189 19.07 41.39 -25.88
N ASN A 190 18.96 40.69 -27.01
CA ASN A 190 19.94 40.77 -28.09
C ASN A 190 19.89 42.15 -28.75
#